data_AF-A0A6B2GLI0-F1
#
_entry.id   AF-A0A6B2GLI0-F1
#
_cell.length_a   1.000
_cell.length_b   1.000
_cell.length_c   1.000
_cell.angle_alpha   90.00
_cell.angle_beta   90.00
_cell.angle_gamma   90.00
#
_symmetry.space_group_name_H-M   'P 1'
#
loop_
_entity.id
_entity.type
_entity.pdbx_description
1 polymer ?
#
loop_
_entity_poly.entity_id
_entity_poly.type
_entity_poly.pdbx_seq_one_letter_code
_entity_poly.pdbx_strand_id
1 'polypeptide(L)'
;FVQKIVLMSSRPIVIAEAVTDSAVRRLIFDAGEDLEALMLHCEADITTKNPRRFKKYRDNFALVRQKIKEVETRDHVRNFQPPISGELIMETFSLKPCREIGLIKDAIKEAILEGKIKNDFDEAYQFMLKKGKALRLKKT
;
A
#
# COMPACT_ATOMS: atom_id res chain seq x y z
N PHE A 1 14.99 -13.22 -4.10
CA PHE A 1 14.83 -12.34 -5.27
C PHE A 1 13.89 -12.96 -6.33
N VAL A 2 14.35 -13.89 -7.19
CA VAL A 2 13.56 -14.40 -8.35
C VAL A 2 12.16 -14.93 -7.99
N GLN A 3 12.05 -15.76 -6.94
CA GLN A 3 10.76 -16.30 -6.49
C GLN A 3 9.73 -15.21 -6.15
N LYS A 4 10.19 -14.08 -5.58
CA LYS A 4 9.33 -12.95 -5.22
C LYS A 4 8.80 -12.23 -6.47
N ILE A 5 9.67 -11.99 -7.45
CA ILE A 5 9.27 -11.38 -8.73
C ILE A 5 8.22 -12.24 -9.44
N VAL A 6 8.44 -13.56 -9.52
CA VAL A 6 7.50 -14.50 -10.14
C VAL A 6 6.15 -14.52 -9.40
N LEU A 7 6.17 -14.54 -8.06
CA LEU A 7 4.94 -14.52 -7.26
C LEU A 7 4.11 -13.25 -7.47
N MET A 8 4.77 -12.12 -7.75
CA MET A 8 4.13 -10.81 -7.86
C MET A 8 3.79 -10.38 -9.29
N SER A 9 4.28 -11.07 -10.32
CA SER A 9 4.19 -10.64 -11.73
C SER A 9 2.75 -10.50 -12.26
N SER A 10 1.79 -11.20 -11.66
CA SER A 10 0.37 -11.06 -11.99
C SER A 10 -0.22 -9.70 -11.58
N ARG A 11 0.33 -9.06 -10.55
CA ARG A 11 -0.26 -7.84 -9.95
C ARG A 11 -0.13 -6.62 -10.87
N PRO A 12 1.05 -6.26 -11.41
CA PRO A 12 1.15 -5.15 -12.37
C PRO A 12 0.26 -5.32 -13.59
N ILE A 13 0.07 -6.56 -14.06
CA ILE A 13 -0.79 -6.87 -15.21
C ILE A 13 -2.25 -6.51 -14.90
N VAL A 14 -2.77 -6.94 -13.75
CA VAL A 14 -4.14 -6.62 -13.32
C VAL A 14 -4.30 -5.11 -13.07
N ILE A 15 -3.33 -4.47 -12.43
CA ILE A 15 -3.36 -3.02 -12.15
C ILE A 15 -3.34 -2.21 -13.45
N ALA A 16 -2.61 -2.66 -14.46
CA ALA A 16 -2.56 -2.02 -15.77
C ALA A 16 -3.92 -2.01 -16.49
N GLU A 17 -4.87 -2.89 -16.13
CA GLU A 17 -6.23 -2.85 -16.67
C GLU A 17 -7.09 -1.77 -15.99
N ALA A 18 -6.87 -1.51 -14.70
CA ALA A 18 -7.59 -0.51 -13.92
C ALA A 18 -6.69 0.13 -12.83
N VAL A 19 -6.11 1.28 -13.15
CA VAL A 19 -5.10 1.93 -12.31
C VAL A 19 -5.73 2.73 -11.15
N THR A 20 -5.98 2.06 -10.02
CA THR A 20 -6.43 2.70 -8.77
C THR A 20 -5.28 3.04 -7.83
N ASP A 21 -5.38 4.15 -7.11
CA ASP A 21 -4.37 4.58 -6.12
C ASP A 21 -4.10 3.51 -5.04
N SER A 22 -5.14 2.84 -4.54
CA SER A 22 -5.00 1.80 -3.50
C SER A 22 -4.18 0.60 -3.99
N ALA A 23 -4.48 0.08 -5.17
CA ALA A 23 -3.71 -1.00 -5.77
C ALA A 23 -2.26 -0.61 -6.03
N VAL A 24 -2.01 0.64 -6.45
CA VAL A 24 -0.67 1.18 -6.66
C VAL A 24 0.09 1.31 -5.34
N ARG A 25 -0.53 1.86 -4.28
CA ARG A 25 0.08 1.89 -2.93
C ARG A 25 0.46 0.50 -2.46
N ARG A 26 -0.44 -0.47 -2.61
CA ARG A 26 -0.18 -1.87 -2.23
C ARG A 26 0.99 -2.46 -3.01
N LEU A 27 1.04 -2.21 -4.32
CA LEU A 27 2.14 -2.68 -5.16
C LEU A 27 3.48 -2.11 -4.70
N ILE A 28 3.55 -0.80 -4.43
CA ILE A 28 4.77 -0.14 -3.94
C ILE A 28 5.18 -0.71 -2.59
N PHE A 29 4.24 -0.84 -1.65
CA PHE A 29 4.49 -1.35 -0.31
C PHE A 29 4.99 -2.80 -0.32
N ASP A 30 4.31 -3.69 -1.04
CA ASP A 30 4.66 -5.12 -1.06
C ASP A 30 5.93 -5.40 -1.88
N ALA A 31 6.16 -4.65 -2.97
CA ALA A 31 7.33 -4.84 -3.82
C ALA A 31 8.58 -4.22 -3.18
N GLY A 32 8.44 -3.05 -2.54
CA GLY A 32 9.54 -2.32 -1.92
C GLY A 32 10.63 -2.00 -2.94
N GLU A 33 11.86 -2.41 -2.63
CA GLU A 33 13.05 -2.21 -3.47
C GLU A 33 12.98 -2.98 -4.80
N ASP A 34 12.20 -4.07 -4.86
CA ASP A 34 12.08 -4.92 -6.05
C ASP A 34 11.08 -4.36 -7.09
N LEU A 35 10.43 -3.23 -6.81
CA LEU A 35 9.38 -2.67 -7.67
C LEU A 35 9.83 -2.43 -9.11
N GLU A 36 11.03 -1.87 -9.29
CA GLU A 36 11.55 -1.57 -10.63
C GLU A 36 11.82 -2.84 -11.43
N ALA A 37 12.44 -3.84 -10.79
CA ALA A 37 12.70 -5.14 -11.41
C ALA A 37 11.40 -5.87 -11.78
N LEU A 38 10.38 -5.77 -10.92
CA LEU A 38 9.05 -6.34 -11.17
C LEU A 38 8.38 -5.70 -12.39
N MET A 39 8.37 -4.37 -12.47
CA MET A 39 7.78 -3.65 -13.61
C MET A 39 8.50 -3.98 -14.92
N LEU A 40 9.83 -4.00 -14.90
CA LEU A 40 10.64 -4.38 -16.06
C LEU A 40 10.34 -5.81 -16.54
N HIS A 41 10.22 -6.75 -15.61
CA HIS A 41 9.88 -8.13 -15.92
C HIS A 41 8.51 -8.25 -16.61
N CYS A 42 7.48 -7.57 -16.08
CA CYS A 42 6.14 -7.58 -16.66
C CYS A 42 6.08 -6.90 -18.04
N GLU A 43 6.81 -5.81 -18.25
CA GLU A 43 6.87 -5.11 -19.54
C GLU A 43 7.58 -5.95 -20.62
N ALA A 44 8.64 -6.68 -20.23
CA ALA A 44 9.36 -7.58 -21.13
C ALA A 44 8.50 -8.78 -21.59
N ASP A 45 7.50 -9.17 -20.80
CA ASP A 45 6.59 -10.28 -21.12
C ASP A 45 5.51 -9.91 -22.17
N ILE A 46 5.46 -8.65 -22.61
CA ILE A 46 4.56 -8.21 -23.68
C ILE A 46 5.06 -8.73 -25.04
N THR A 47 4.70 -9.97 -25.36
CA THR A 47 5.18 -10.71 -26.55
C THR A 47 4.19 -10.74 -27.73
N THR A 48 3.08 -10.01 -27.65
CA THR A 48 2.02 -10.07 -28.66
C THR A 48 2.46 -9.51 -30.02
N LYS A 49 2.18 -10.25 -31.10
CA LYS A 49 2.41 -9.80 -32.48
C LYS A 49 1.36 -8.80 -32.98
N ASN A 50 0.25 -8.60 -32.25
CA ASN A 50 -0.80 -7.67 -32.64
C ASN A 50 -0.41 -6.24 -32.24
N PRO A 51 -0.19 -5.31 -33.20
CA PRO A 51 0.32 -3.97 -32.92
C PRO A 51 -0.65 -3.13 -32.07
N ARG A 52 -1.97 -3.34 -32.23
CA ARG A 52 -2.99 -2.62 -31.42
C ARG A 52 -2.93 -3.05 -29.96
N ARG A 53 -2.82 -4.37 -29.70
CA ARG A 53 -2.71 -4.90 -28.34
C ARG A 53 -1.38 -4.51 -27.70
N PHE A 54 -0.29 -4.60 -28.45
CA PHE A 54 1.03 -4.20 -27.98
C PHE A 54 1.03 -2.74 -27.49
N LYS A 55 0.52 -1.82 -28.33
CA LYS A 55 0.40 -0.40 -27.96
C LYS A 55 -0.46 -0.22 -26.70
N LYS A 56 -1.64 -0.84 -26.66
CA LYS A 56 -2.53 -0.76 -25.50
C LYS A 56 -1.85 -1.20 -24.20
N TYR A 57 -1.20 -2.37 -24.17
CA TYR A 57 -0.54 -2.86 -22.96
C TYR A 57 0.59 -1.93 -22.53
N ARG A 58 1.45 -1.52 -23.47
CA ARG A 58 2.56 -0.61 -23.18
C ARG A 58 2.06 0.73 -22.62
N ASP A 59 1.03 1.31 -23.22
CA ASP A 59 0.47 2.58 -22.78
C ASP A 59 -0.16 2.45 -21.39
N ASN A 60 -0.82 1.32 -21.09
CA ASN A 60 -1.33 1.02 -19.75
C ASN A 60 -0.22 0.90 -18.70
N PHE A 61 0.87 0.18 -18.98
CA PHE A 61 2.02 0.09 -18.08
C PHE A 61 2.70 1.45 -17.85
N ALA A 62 2.75 2.31 -18.88
CA ALA A 62 3.23 3.68 -18.74
C ALA A 62 2.36 4.49 -17.75
N LEU A 63 1.04 4.33 -17.80
CA LEU A 63 0.13 4.94 -16.82
C LEU A 63 0.38 4.43 -15.40
N VAL A 64 0.62 3.12 -15.22
CA VAL A 64 0.97 2.55 -13.92
C VAL A 64 2.26 3.19 -13.38
N ARG A 65 3.30 3.33 -14.21
CA ARG A 65 4.57 3.98 -13.81
C ARG A 65 4.37 5.44 -13.43
N GLN A 66 3.57 6.18 -14.18
CA GLN A 66 3.25 7.56 -13.84
C GLN A 66 2.57 7.63 -12.46
N LYS A 67 1.55 6.79 -12.26
CA LYS A 67 0.80 6.71 -11.01
C LYS A 67 1.69 6.31 -9.82
N ILE A 68 2.63 5.38 -10.02
CA ILE A 68 3.61 5.00 -9.00
C ILE A 68 4.39 6.22 -8.53
N LYS A 69 4.91 7.03 -9.46
CA LYS A 69 5.66 8.26 -9.12
C LYS A 69 4.81 9.26 -8.36
N GLU A 70 3.57 9.47 -8.79
CA GLU A 70 2.62 10.38 -8.13
C GLU A 70 2.34 9.93 -6.69
N VAL A 71 2.00 8.66 -6.49
CA VAL A 71 1.73 8.08 -5.17
C VAL A 71 2.97 8.07 -4.29
N GLU A 72 4.13 7.74 -4.83
CA GLU A 72 5.38 7.71 -4.08
C GLU A 72 5.81 9.11 -3.63
N THR A 73 5.61 10.14 -4.46
CA THR A 73 5.88 11.54 -4.11
C THR A 73 4.91 12.07 -3.06
N ARG A 74 3.64 11.67 -3.13
CA ARG A 74 2.58 12.12 -2.21
C ARG A 74 2.62 11.42 -0.86
N ASP A 75 2.78 10.10 -0.87
CA ASP A 75 2.52 9.24 0.30
C ASP A 75 3.81 8.60 0.86
N HIS A 76 4.95 8.72 0.16
CA HIS A 76 6.26 8.14 0.55
C HIS A 76 6.22 6.65 0.93
N VAL A 77 5.40 5.88 0.20
CA VAL A 77 5.01 4.51 0.55
C VAL A 77 6.18 3.51 0.70
N ARG A 78 7.30 3.71 -0.01
CA ARG A 78 8.46 2.79 0.09
C ARG A 78 9.04 2.71 1.50
N ASN A 79 9.07 3.84 2.21
CA ASN A 79 9.55 3.94 3.59
C ASN A 79 8.38 4.11 4.56
N PHE A 80 7.25 3.45 4.29
CA PHE A 80 6.05 3.60 5.09
C PHE A 80 6.33 3.29 6.57
N GLN A 81 6.23 4.32 7.41
CA GLN A 81 6.20 4.20 8.85
C GLN A 81 4.79 4.56 9.33
N PRO A 82 4.16 3.74 10.19
CA PRO A 82 2.88 4.11 10.77
C PRO A 82 3.02 5.46 11.48
N PRO A 83 2.13 6.43 11.24
CA PRO A 83 2.20 7.75 11.88
C PRO A 83 1.96 7.68 13.39
N ILE A 84 1.50 6.53 13.90
CA ILE A 84 1.22 6.30 15.32
C ILE A 84 2.10 5.18 15.88
N SER A 85 2.81 5.50 16.95
CA SER A 85 3.64 4.55 17.69
C SER A 85 2.78 3.62 18.57
N GLY A 86 3.37 2.49 18.97
CA GLY A 86 2.70 1.57 19.90
C GLY A 86 2.56 2.17 21.29
N GLU A 87 3.54 2.95 21.71
CA GLU A 87 3.57 3.67 22.98
C GLU A 87 2.40 4.66 23.06
N LEU A 88 2.13 5.43 22.01
CA LEU A 88 1.01 6.36 21.97
C LEU A 88 -0.34 5.63 22.14
N ILE A 89 -0.49 4.44 21.53
CA ILE A 89 -1.69 3.60 21.70
C ILE A 89 -1.80 3.14 23.16
N MET A 90 -0.69 2.68 23.75
CA MET A 90 -0.64 2.25 25.16
C MET A 90 -1.04 3.38 26.10
N GLU A 91 -0.48 4.58 25.92
CA GLU A 91 -0.80 5.76 26.73
C GLU A 91 -2.27 6.17 26.58
N THR A 92 -2.76 6.23 25.34
CA THR A 92 -4.13 6.71 25.05
C THR A 92 -5.22 5.80 25.63
N PHE A 93 -4.99 4.48 25.64
CA PHE A 93 -5.97 3.51 26.15
C PHE A 93 -5.57 2.89 27.49
N SER A 94 -4.48 3.38 28.11
CA SER A 94 -3.90 2.83 29.35
C SER A 94 -3.70 1.31 29.30
N LEU A 95 -3.17 0.82 28.17
CA LEU A 95 -2.94 -0.60 27.91
C LEU A 95 -1.50 -1.01 28.18
N LYS A 96 -1.31 -2.22 28.69
CA LYS A 96 -0.01 -2.90 28.68
C LYS A 96 0.27 -3.46 27.28
N PRO A 97 1.52 -3.83 26.95
CA PRO A 97 1.83 -4.52 25.70
C PRO A 97 0.92 -5.74 25.48
N CYS A 98 0.02 -5.64 24.49
CA CYS A 98 -1.03 -6.61 24.22
C CYS A 98 -1.31 -6.74 22.72
N ARG A 99 -2.09 -7.76 22.34
CA ARG A 99 -2.42 -8.07 20.93
C ARG A 99 -3.23 -6.97 20.28
N GLU A 100 -4.09 -6.28 21.04
CA GLU A 100 -4.97 -5.22 20.56
C GLU A 100 -4.20 -4.05 19.94
N ILE A 101 -3.01 -3.75 20.46
CA ILE A 101 -2.14 -2.70 19.92
C ILE A 101 -1.70 -3.04 18.50
N GLY A 102 -1.31 -4.30 18.27
CA GLY A 102 -0.98 -4.81 16.94
C GLY A 102 -2.17 -4.70 15.98
N LEU A 103 -3.36 -5.08 16.43
CA LEU A 103 -4.59 -4.96 15.64
C LEU A 103 -4.92 -3.51 15.24
N ILE A 104 -4.67 -2.55 16.13
CA ILE A 104 -4.88 -1.13 15.85
C ILE A 104 -3.85 -0.63 14.83
N LYS A 105 -2.56 -0.95 15.01
CA LYS A 105 -1.50 -0.59 14.07
C LYS A 105 -1.77 -1.15 12.68
N ASP A 106 -2.13 -2.43 12.60
CA ASP A 106 -2.47 -3.07 11.33
C ASP A 106 -3.71 -2.44 10.72
N ALA A 107 -4.74 -2.13 11.51
CA ALA A 107 -5.93 -1.46 10.98
C ALA A 107 -5.62 -0.07 10.41
N ILE A 108 -4.72 0.71 11.03
CA ILE A 108 -4.28 2.01 10.52
C ILE A 108 -3.52 1.83 9.20
N LYS A 109 -2.54 0.90 9.18
CA LYS A 109 -1.76 0.58 7.97
C LYS A 109 -2.67 0.19 6.81
N GLU A 110 -3.61 -0.71 7.04
CA GLU A 110 -4.57 -1.16 6.03
C GLU A 110 -5.49 -0.01 5.59
N ALA A 111 -5.94 0.86 6.50
CA ALA A 111 -6.75 2.02 6.15
C ALA A 111 -5.99 3.02 5.24
N ILE A 112 -4.69 3.21 5.46
CA ILE A 112 -3.85 4.07 4.60
C ILE A 112 -3.64 3.43 3.23
N LEU A 113 -3.31 2.14 3.17
CA LEU A 113 -3.11 1.42 1.90
C LEU A 113 -4.38 1.40 1.05
N GLU A 114 -5.55 1.23 1.68
CA GLU A 114 -6.87 1.32 1.03
C GLU A 114 -7.27 2.76 0.67
N GLY A 115 -6.57 3.78 1.20
CA GLY A 115 -6.88 5.19 0.97
C GLY A 115 -8.10 5.71 1.74
N LYS A 116 -8.48 5.03 2.82
CA LYS A 116 -9.57 5.45 3.73
C LYS A 116 -9.16 6.61 4.62
N ILE A 117 -7.88 6.69 4.93
CA ILE A 117 -7.23 7.78 5.68
C ILE A 117 -5.91 8.13 4.99
N LYS A 118 -5.45 9.36 5.18
CA LYS A 118 -4.13 9.83 4.75
C LYS A 118 -3.04 9.32 5.68
N ASN A 119 -1.81 9.36 5.18
CA ASN A 119 -0.62 9.08 5.98
C ASN A 119 -0.23 10.30 6.84
N ASP A 120 -1.16 10.75 7.69
CA ASP A 120 -0.95 11.85 8.62
C ASP A 120 -1.28 11.42 10.05
N PHE A 121 -0.74 12.17 11.02
CA PHE A 121 -0.93 11.87 12.43
C PHE A 121 -2.39 12.05 12.87
N ASP A 122 -3.04 13.12 12.43
CA ASP A 122 -4.36 13.51 12.90
C ASP A 122 -5.46 12.54 12.45
N GLU A 123 -5.52 12.20 11.16
CA GLU A 123 -6.46 11.22 10.62
C GLU A 123 -6.19 9.82 11.18
N ALA A 124 -4.92 9.43 11.31
CA ALA A 124 -4.56 8.17 11.94
C ALA A 124 -4.99 8.14 13.42
N TYR A 125 -4.88 9.25 14.15
CA TYR A 125 -5.24 9.33 15.56
C TYR A 125 -6.75 9.25 15.75
N GLN A 126 -7.51 9.93 14.90
CA GLN A 126 -8.96 9.79 14.88
C GLN A 126 -9.39 8.36 14.51
N PHE A 127 -8.73 7.73 13.56
CA PHE A 127 -9.00 6.34 13.19
C PHE A 127 -8.67 5.37 14.32
N MET A 128 -7.55 5.58 15.01
CA MET A 128 -7.14 4.84 16.20
C MET A 128 -8.21 4.91 17.28
N LEU A 129 -8.73 6.10 17.60
CA LEU A 129 -9.81 6.28 18.57
C LEU A 129 -11.10 5.56 18.17
N LYS A 130 -11.51 5.65 16.90
CA LYS A 130 -12.67 4.94 16.37
C LYS A 130 -12.49 3.41 16.51
N LYS A 131 -11.30 2.90 16.18
CA LYS A 131 -10.99 1.48 16.26
C LYS A 131 -10.94 0.99 17.71
N GLY A 132 -10.36 1.78 18.62
CA GLY A 132 -10.32 1.45 20.05
C GLY A 132 -11.71 1.35 20.67
N LYS A 133 -12.62 2.27 20.32
CA LYS A 133 -14.04 2.17 20.72
C LYS A 133 -14.70 0.90 20.18
N ALA A 134 -14.46 0.54 18.92
CA ALA A 134 -15.00 -0.69 18.33
C ALA A 134 -14.48 -1.97 19.02
N LEU A 135 -13.26 -1.93 19.55
CA LEU A 135 -12.64 -2.99 20.34
C LEU A 135 -13.06 -2.95 21.83
N ARG A 136 -13.99 -2.08 22.21
CA ARG A 136 -14.44 -1.85 23.61
C ARG A 136 -13.31 -1.45 24.57
N LEU A 137 -12.25 -0.83 24.05
CA LEU A 137 -11.18 -0.26 24.86
C LEU A 137 -11.69 1.04 25.49
N LYS A 138 -11.63 1.14 26.82
CA LYS A 138 -12.04 2.36 27.53
C LYS A 138 -10.95 3.43 27.38
N LYS A 139 -11.36 4.61 26.94
CA LYS A 139 -10.53 5.81 27.03
C LYS A 139 -10.63 6.31 28.48
N THR A 140 -9.49 6.58 29.10
CA THR A 140 -9.42 7.21 30.42
C THR A 140 -9.70 8.70 30.30
#